data_AF-A0A0R1EZ74-F1
#
_entry.id   AF-A0A0R1EZ74-F1
#
_cell.length_a   1.000
_cell.length_b   1.000
_cell.length_c   1.000
_cell.angle_alpha   90.00
_cell.angle_beta   90.00
_cell.angle_gamma   90.00
#
_symmetry.space_group_name_H-M   'P 1'
#
loop_
_entity.id
_entity.type
_entity.pdbx_description
1 polymer ?
#
loop_
_entity_poly.entity_id
_entity_poly.type
_entity_poly.pdbx_seq_one_letter_code
_entity_poly.pdbx_strand_id
1 'polypeptide(L)'
;MLQPAVRQSFDQMTQEAGNQFFLALVALVVLQLAAGRQLLAHFFIFLMQYLPSKRQAIIQTASYQVVTNSERLATMLVPILAVQTLGIGLYISLYGFTPAGRVDVQNALLSFIVYVGAPIIIVVANIVSVAMLRGRQQGANLNQLHQIGFTTGQLMLERLSESIICSVGFYVVAVVGNLSLYGLLATACAKAGLTVNIDFGLMFLLPCLMAIAVGLILFAIDWIGIQRWAVLFRNR
;
A
#
# COMPACT_ATOMS: atom_id res chain seq x y z
N MET A 1 -30.60 -24.78 -19.57
CA MET A 1 -31.45 -23.61 -19.30
C MET A 1 -32.00 -23.76 -17.89
N LEU A 2 -31.59 -22.93 -16.93
CA LEU A 2 -32.08 -22.99 -15.55
C LEU A 2 -33.49 -22.41 -15.46
N GLN A 3 -34.37 -23.06 -14.67
CA GLN A 3 -35.73 -22.57 -14.39
C GLN A 3 -35.70 -21.17 -13.76
N PRO A 4 -36.68 -20.30 -14.05
CA PRO A 4 -36.69 -18.90 -13.62
C PRO A 4 -36.63 -18.72 -12.10
N ALA A 5 -37.21 -19.64 -11.32
CA ALA A 5 -37.15 -19.63 -9.86
C ALA A 5 -35.73 -19.87 -9.30
N VAL A 6 -34.97 -20.78 -9.93
CA VAL A 6 -33.58 -21.07 -9.54
C VAL A 6 -32.64 -19.91 -9.88
N ARG A 7 -32.96 -19.17 -10.95
CA ARG A 7 -32.23 -17.96 -11.35
C ARG A 7 -32.45 -16.82 -10.36
N GLN A 8 -33.68 -16.61 -9.90
CA GLN A 8 -34.00 -15.60 -8.88
C GLN A 8 -33.34 -15.92 -7.53
N SER A 9 -33.33 -17.17 -7.09
CA SER A 9 -32.63 -17.55 -5.85
C SER A 9 -31.11 -17.38 -5.96
N PHE A 10 -30.52 -17.67 -7.13
CA PHE A 10 -29.09 -17.49 -7.36
C PHE A 10 -28.69 -16.01 -7.41
N ASP A 11 -29.52 -15.15 -8.02
CA ASP A 11 -29.31 -13.71 -8.04
C ASP A 11 -29.46 -13.09 -6.63
N GLN A 12 -30.36 -13.62 -5.79
CA GLN A 12 -30.46 -13.22 -4.37
C GLN A 12 -29.24 -13.64 -3.54
N MET A 13 -28.75 -14.87 -3.71
CA MET A 13 -27.57 -15.38 -2.99
C MET A 13 -26.29 -14.63 -3.36
N THR A 14 -26.12 -14.27 -4.64
CA THR A 14 -24.98 -13.46 -5.10
C THR A 14 -25.07 -12.02 -4.60
N GLN A 15 -26.27 -11.45 -4.50
CA GLN A 15 -26.50 -10.11 -3.97
C GLN A 15 -26.25 -10.02 -2.46
N GLU A 16 -26.65 -11.01 -1.67
CA GLU A 16 -26.34 -11.06 -0.23
C GLU A 16 -24.84 -11.20 0.05
N ALA A 17 -24.16 -12.10 -0.67
CA ALA A 17 -22.71 -12.28 -0.55
C ALA A 17 -21.95 -11.01 -0.99
N GLY A 18 -22.40 -10.34 -2.06
CA GLY A 18 -21.87 -9.07 -2.52
C GLY A 18 -22.01 -7.93 -1.50
N ASN A 19 -23.17 -7.81 -0.84
CA ASN A 19 -23.39 -6.81 0.20
C ASN A 19 -22.50 -7.04 1.43
N GLN A 20 -22.36 -8.30 1.88
CA GLN A 20 -21.49 -8.63 3.02
C GLN A 20 -20.02 -8.33 2.70
N PHE A 21 -19.58 -8.65 1.48
CA PHE A 21 -18.24 -8.33 1.02
C PHE A 21 -18.01 -6.82 0.92
N PHE A 22 -18.96 -6.07 0.36
CA PHE A 22 -18.86 -4.61 0.25
C PHE A 22 -18.77 -3.94 1.63
N LEU A 23 -19.60 -4.35 2.59
CA LEU A 23 -19.51 -3.86 3.97
C LEU A 23 -18.15 -4.16 4.60
N ALA A 24 -17.62 -5.37 4.37
CA ALA A 24 -16.32 -5.75 4.89
C ALA A 24 -15.18 -4.95 4.24
N LEU A 25 -15.25 -4.69 2.93
CA LEU A 25 -14.33 -3.83 2.19
C LEU A 25 -14.33 -2.41 2.75
N VAL A 26 -15.51 -1.81 2.94
CA VAL A 26 -15.63 -0.46 3.52
C VAL A 26 -15.08 -0.45 4.95
N ALA A 27 -15.43 -1.42 5.78
CA ALA A 27 -14.95 -1.52 7.16
C ALA A 27 -13.42 -1.64 7.22
N LEU A 28 -12.82 -2.44 6.33
CA LEU A 28 -11.37 -2.63 6.26
C LEU A 28 -10.67 -1.33 5.81
N VAL A 29 -11.21 -0.62 4.82
CA VAL A 29 -10.66 0.67 4.37
C VAL A 29 -10.78 1.72 5.46
N VAL A 30 -11.91 1.80 6.17
CA VAL A 30 -12.08 2.70 7.32
C VAL A 30 -11.08 2.36 8.42
N LEU A 31 -10.88 1.06 8.72
CA LEU A 31 -9.89 0.60 9.69
C LEU A 31 -8.46 0.98 9.26
N GLN A 32 -8.12 0.83 7.98
CA GLN A 32 -6.83 1.26 7.45
C GLN A 32 -6.63 2.77 7.59
N LEU A 33 -7.64 3.58 7.30
CA LEU A 33 -7.53 5.04 7.44
C LEU A 33 -7.48 5.50 8.90
N ALA A 34 -8.23 4.85 9.80
CA ALA A 34 -8.31 5.22 11.21
C ALA A 34 -7.13 4.69 12.04
N ALA A 35 -6.81 3.40 11.90
CA ALA A 35 -5.81 2.70 12.72
C ALA A 35 -4.54 2.32 11.94
N GLY A 36 -4.54 2.41 10.61
CA GLY A 36 -3.41 2.00 9.78
C GLY A 36 -2.14 2.78 10.10
N ARG A 37 -2.24 4.04 10.53
CA ARG A 37 -1.04 4.81 10.93
C ARG A 37 -0.32 4.17 12.10
N GLN A 38 -1.05 3.79 13.13
CA GLN A 38 -0.51 3.18 14.34
C GLN A 38 -0.05 1.75 14.06
N LEU A 39 -0.81 0.99 13.28
CA LEU A 39 -0.47 -0.39 12.89
C LEU A 39 0.81 -0.44 12.08
N LEU A 40 0.97 0.44 11.09
CA LEU A 40 2.14 0.48 10.21
C LEU A 40 3.39 0.96 10.98
N ALA A 41 3.23 1.92 11.90
CA ALA A 41 4.31 2.34 12.79
C ALA A 41 4.78 1.21 13.72
N HIS A 42 3.85 0.49 14.38
CA HIS A 42 4.17 -0.69 15.18
C HIS A 42 4.82 -1.79 14.33
N PHE A 43 4.34 -1.98 13.11
CA PHE A 43 4.91 -2.94 12.19
C PHE A 43 6.35 -2.61 11.82
N PHE A 44 6.71 -1.34 11.61
CA PHE A 44 8.11 -0.95 11.38
C PHE A 44 9.02 -1.23 12.58
N ILE A 45 8.53 -0.99 13.79
CA ILE A 45 9.27 -1.33 15.03
C ILE A 45 9.49 -2.84 15.12
N PHE A 46 8.44 -3.63 14.84
CA PHE A 46 8.52 -5.09 14.80
C PHE A 46 9.51 -5.57 13.73
N LEU A 47 9.44 -5.00 12.52
CA LEU A 47 10.33 -5.34 11.40
C LEU A 47 11.81 -5.12 11.77
N MET A 48 12.13 -4.09 12.55
CA MET A 48 13.49 -3.80 13.01
C MET A 48 14.09 -4.95 13.84
N GLN A 49 13.28 -5.74 14.57
CA GLN A 49 13.77 -6.89 15.33
C GLN A 49 14.31 -8.01 14.44
N TYR A 50 13.85 -8.08 13.19
CA TYR A 50 14.24 -9.11 12.22
C TYR A 50 15.33 -8.66 11.24
N LEU A 51 15.67 -7.36 11.20
CA LEU A 51 16.77 -6.89 10.36
C LEU A 51 18.13 -7.28 10.96
N PRO A 52 19.10 -7.72 10.13
CA PRO A 52 20.44 -8.07 10.59
C PRO A 52 21.22 -6.82 11.05
N SER A 53 21.03 -6.47 12.32
CA SER A 53 21.54 -5.26 12.98
C SER A 53 23.08 -5.15 13.03
N LYS A 54 23.81 -6.27 12.83
CA LYS A 54 25.27 -6.33 13.06
C LYS A 54 26.16 -6.22 11.82
N ARG A 55 25.60 -6.24 10.59
CA ARG A 55 26.44 -6.43 9.39
C ARG A 55 26.94 -5.14 8.73
N GLN A 56 26.20 -4.02 8.77
CA GLN A 56 26.61 -2.77 8.11
C GLN A 56 26.00 -1.53 8.80
N ALA A 57 26.84 -0.56 9.20
CA ALA A 57 26.42 0.67 9.87
C ALA A 57 25.40 1.49 9.06
N ILE A 58 25.48 1.42 7.73
CA ILE A 58 24.58 2.13 6.79
C ILE A 58 23.13 1.61 6.90
N ILE A 59 22.95 0.29 7.00
CA ILE A 59 21.63 -0.33 7.13
C ILE A 59 21.05 -0.04 8.52
N GLN A 60 21.90 0.01 9.54
CA GLN A 60 21.48 0.35 10.90
C GLN A 60 20.99 1.80 10.98
N THR A 61 21.71 2.75 10.38
CA THR A 61 21.27 4.15 10.32
C THR A 61 19.96 4.30 9.54
N ALA A 62 19.78 3.58 8.44
CA ALA A 62 18.55 3.62 7.66
C ALA A 62 17.36 3.02 8.42
N SER A 63 17.53 1.87 9.07
CA SER A 63 16.46 1.27 9.89
C SER A 63 16.05 2.17 11.05
N TYR A 64 17.01 2.85 11.70
CA TYR A 64 16.72 3.83 12.74
C TYR A 64 15.94 5.03 12.19
N GLN A 65 16.28 5.51 10.99
CA GLN A 65 15.54 6.59 10.34
C GLN A 65 14.11 6.19 9.97
N VAL A 66 13.88 4.94 9.53
CA VAL A 66 12.52 4.42 9.29
C VAL A 66 11.71 4.41 10.58
N VAL A 67 12.27 3.94 11.69
CA VAL A 67 11.56 3.89 12.99
C VAL A 67 11.29 5.29 13.53
N THR A 68 12.29 6.18 13.47
CA THR A 68 12.18 7.56 13.98
C THR A 68 11.16 8.37 13.18
N ASN A 69 11.04 8.10 11.87
CA ASN A 69 10.07 8.76 10.99
C ASN A 69 8.85 7.88 10.68
N SER A 70 8.59 6.85 11.49
CA SER A 70 7.58 5.82 11.21
C SER A 70 6.17 6.38 11.09
N GLU A 71 5.76 7.30 11.98
CA GLU A 71 4.44 7.94 11.89
C GLU A 71 4.26 8.69 10.57
N ARG A 72 5.32 9.35 10.14
CA ARG A 72 5.32 10.14 8.91
C ARG A 72 5.29 9.26 7.67
N LEU A 73 6.09 8.19 7.65
CA LEU A 73 6.03 7.18 6.60
C LEU A 73 4.63 6.55 6.55
N ALA A 74 4.05 6.24 7.70
CA ALA A 74 2.71 5.70 7.80
C ALA A 74 1.64 6.67 7.25
N THR A 75 1.76 7.99 7.48
CA THR A 75 0.85 8.98 6.85
C THR A 75 0.94 9.02 5.33
N MET A 76 2.09 8.66 4.75
CA MET A 76 2.26 8.57 3.30
C MET A 76 1.74 7.24 2.74
N LEU A 77 1.99 6.14 3.45
CA LEU A 77 1.71 4.79 2.98
C LEU A 77 0.26 4.35 3.17
N VAL A 78 -0.40 4.78 4.25
CA VAL A 78 -1.80 4.41 4.56
C VAL A 78 -2.80 4.78 3.46
N PRO A 79 -2.77 5.99 2.88
CA PRO A 79 -3.64 6.33 1.75
C PRO A 79 -3.39 5.43 0.53
N ILE A 80 -2.12 5.09 0.26
CA ILE A 80 -1.75 4.22 -0.86
C ILE A 80 -2.28 2.80 -0.63
N LEU A 81 -2.17 2.30 0.61
CA LEU A 81 -2.77 1.02 1.03
C LEU A 81 -4.29 1.03 0.85
N ALA A 82 -4.96 2.12 1.22
CA ALA A 82 -6.41 2.25 1.08
C ALA A 82 -6.85 2.23 -0.40
N VAL A 83 -6.16 2.98 -1.27
CA VAL A 83 -6.42 2.95 -2.73
C VAL A 83 -6.22 1.55 -3.30
N GLN A 84 -5.12 0.88 -2.92
CA GLN A 84 -4.84 -0.46 -3.38
C GLN A 84 -5.92 -1.46 -2.93
N THR A 85 -6.31 -1.39 -1.66
CA THR A 85 -7.35 -2.25 -1.07
C THR A 85 -8.70 -2.04 -1.74
N LEU A 86 -9.05 -0.78 -2.04
CA LEU A 86 -10.25 -0.43 -2.80
C LEU A 86 -10.20 -0.96 -4.24
N GLY A 87 -9.06 -0.79 -4.92
CA GLY A 87 -8.89 -1.27 -6.30
C GLY A 87 -9.07 -2.79 -6.40
N ILE A 88 -8.47 -3.54 -5.47
CA ILE A 88 -8.62 -5.00 -5.39
C ILE A 88 -10.04 -5.38 -5.00
N GLY A 89 -10.62 -4.68 -4.02
CA GLY A 89 -11.98 -4.93 -3.59
C GLY A 89 -13.01 -4.72 -4.71
N LEU A 90 -12.85 -3.68 -5.53
CA LEU A 90 -13.67 -3.48 -6.72
C LEU A 90 -13.46 -4.57 -7.76
N TYR A 91 -12.22 -4.97 -8.01
CA TYR A 91 -11.93 -6.09 -8.92
C TYR A 91 -12.63 -7.37 -8.46
N ILE A 92 -12.54 -7.70 -7.17
CA ILE A 92 -13.25 -8.83 -6.56
C ILE A 92 -14.77 -8.68 -6.73
N SER A 93 -15.32 -7.48 -6.49
CA SER A 93 -16.75 -7.25 -6.63
C SER A 93 -17.26 -7.43 -8.07
N LEU A 94 -16.44 -7.09 -9.07
CA LEU A 94 -16.81 -7.18 -10.48
C LEU A 94 -16.68 -8.61 -11.04
N TYR A 95 -15.60 -9.31 -10.66
CA TYR A 95 -15.22 -10.60 -11.25
C TYR A 95 -15.42 -11.80 -10.32
N GLY A 96 -15.56 -11.59 -9.01
CA GLY A 96 -15.62 -12.64 -8.00
C GLY A 96 -16.97 -13.34 -7.85
N PHE A 97 -18.07 -12.64 -8.17
CA PHE A 97 -19.43 -13.15 -8.01
C PHE A 97 -20.13 -13.46 -9.34
N THR A 98 -19.54 -13.07 -10.48
CA THR A 98 -20.18 -13.16 -11.80
C THR A 98 -19.61 -14.33 -12.60
N PRO A 99 -20.44 -15.23 -13.16
CA PRO A 99 -19.99 -16.21 -14.15
C PRO A 99 -19.41 -15.51 -15.38
N ALA A 100 -18.31 -16.04 -15.93
CA ALA A 100 -17.60 -15.45 -17.07
C ALA A 100 -18.54 -15.07 -18.22
N GLY A 101 -18.57 -13.79 -18.61
CA GLY A 101 -19.28 -13.29 -19.81
C GLY A 101 -20.43 -12.31 -19.61
N ARG A 102 -20.73 -11.84 -18.39
CA ARG A 102 -21.75 -10.79 -18.13
C ARG A 102 -21.22 -9.54 -17.43
N VAL A 103 -19.94 -9.23 -17.62
CA VAL A 103 -19.35 -8.02 -17.03
C VAL A 103 -19.68 -6.83 -17.93
N ASP A 104 -20.56 -5.96 -17.44
CA ASP A 104 -20.83 -4.67 -18.07
C ASP A 104 -19.66 -3.72 -17.79
N VAL A 105 -18.74 -3.64 -18.75
CA VAL A 105 -17.50 -2.85 -18.68
C VAL A 105 -17.79 -1.37 -18.39
N GLN A 106 -18.96 -0.86 -18.81
CA GLN A 106 -19.35 0.53 -18.60
C GLN A 106 -19.70 0.81 -17.12
N ASN A 107 -20.41 -0.12 -16.47
CA ASN A 107 -20.70 -0.04 -15.03
C ASN A 107 -19.44 -0.25 -14.17
N ALA A 108 -18.49 -1.07 -14.64
CA ALA A 108 -17.19 -1.24 -13.99
C ALA A 108 -16.37 0.06 -14.01
N LEU A 109 -16.33 0.76 -15.14
CA LEU A 109 -15.65 2.05 -15.30
C LEU A 109 -16.28 3.16 -14.44
N LEU A 110 -17.61 3.25 -14.42
CA LEU A 110 -18.32 4.23 -13.59
C LEU A 110 -18.07 4.00 -12.10
N SER A 111 -18.12 2.74 -11.67
CA SER A 111 -17.85 2.35 -10.27
C SER A 111 -16.39 2.64 -9.91
N PHE A 112 -15.44 2.39 -10.82
CA PHE A 112 -14.03 2.72 -10.60
C PHE A 112 -13.80 4.23 -10.40
N ILE A 113 -14.41 5.08 -11.23
CA ILE A 113 -14.26 6.54 -11.12
C ILE A 113 -14.86 7.07 -9.81
N VAL A 114 -16.06 6.62 -9.44
CA VAL A 114 -16.75 7.09 -8.23
C VAL A 114 -16.08 6.58 -6.96
N TYR A 115 -15.66 5.31 -6.91
CA TYR A 115 -15.11 4.70 -5.70
C TYR A 115 -13.59 4.85 -5.54
N VAL A 116 -12.82 4.95 -6.63
CA VAL A 116 -11.34 5.05 -6.57
C VAL A 116 -10.85 6.48 -6.79
N GLY A 117 -11.64 7.33 -7.47
CA GLY A 117 -11.23 8.69 -7.81
C GLY A 117 -10.90 9.57 -6.59
N ALA A 118 -11.78 9.62 -5.59
CA ALA A 118 -11.52 10.41 -4.38
C ALA A 118 -10.31 9.89 -3.56
N PRO A 119 -10.17 8.57 -3.31
CA PRO A 119 -8.97 7.99 -2.71
C PRO A 119 -7.66 8.33 -3.44
N ILE A 120 -7.66 8.34 -4.79
CA ILE A 120 -6.48 8.71 -5.59
C ILE A 120 -6.08 10.17 -5.33
N ILE A 121 -7.05 11.09 -5.30
CA ILE A 121 -6.77 12.52 -5.03
C ILE A 121 -6.14 12.68 -3.65
N ILE A 122 -6.64 11.96 -2.64
CA ILE A 122 -6.09 11.96 -1.28
C ILE A 122 -4.65 11.42 -1.27
N VAL A 123 -4.36 10.36 -2.02
CA VAL A 123 -3.00 9.83 -2.18
C VAL A 123 -2.06 10.86 -2.78
N VAL A 124 -2.45 11.51 -3.88
CA VAL A 124 -1.62 12.51 -4.55
C VAL A 124 -1.34 13.70 -3.62
N ALA A 125 -2.37 14.20 -2.93
CA ALA A 125 -2.21 15.28 -1.96
C ALA A 125 -1.25 14.90 -0.82
N ASN A 126 -1.34 13.68 -0.31
CA ASN A 126 -0.45 13.19 0.74
C ASN A 126 1.00 13.01 0.25
N ILE A 127 1.21 12.47 -0.95
CA ILE A 127 2.55 12.34 -1.54
C ILE A 127 3.19 13.73 -1.68
N VAL A 128 2.45 14.72 -2.18
CA VAL A 128 2.96 16.10 -2.34
C VAL A 128 3.28 16.74 -0.99
N SER A 129 2.37 16.65 -0.01
CA SER A 129 2.56 17.19 1.34
C SER A 129 3.79 16.59 2.02
N VAL A 130 3.92 15.26 1.94
CA VAL A 130 5.07 14.55 2.50
C VAL A 130 6.35 14.90 1.74
N ALA A 131 6.34 14.98 0.41
CA ALA A 131 7.53 15.38 -0.36
C ALA A 131 8.04 16.78 0.03
N MET A 132 7.13 17.75 0.22
CA MET A 132 7.47 19.10 0.68
C MET A 132 8.10 19.10 2.08
N LEU A 133 7.53 18.33 3.01
CA LEU A 133 8.08 18.17 4.37
C LEU A 133 9.43 17.43 4.35
N ARG A 134 9.66 16.51 3.38
CA ARG A 134 10.83 15.63 3.36
C ARG A 134 12.02 16.44 2.87
N GLY A 135 11.84 17.23 1.82
CA GLY A 135 12.86 18.15 1.34
C GLY A 135 13.43 19.07 2.43
N ARG A 136 12.60 19.59 3.34
CA ARG A 136 13.06 20.46 4.44
C ARG A 136 13.87 19.73 5.52
N GLN A 137 13.39 18.56 5.96
CA GLN A 137 14.08 17.78 7.01
C GLN A 137 15.30 17.01 6.48
N GLN A 138 15.26 16.62 5.21
CA GLN A 138 16.31 15.87 4.56
C GLN A 138 17.61 16.68 4.46
N GLY A 139 17.54 18.00 4.23
CA GLY A 139 18.73 18.85 4.25
C GLY A 139 19.46 18.85 5.59
N ALA A 140 18.74 18.91 6.71
CA ALA A 140 19.33 18.88 8.05
C ALA A 140 19.92 17.48 8.38
N ASN A 141 19.20 16.42 8.01
CA ASN A 141 19.61 15.04 8.24
C ASN A 141 20.84 14.67 7.40
N LEU A 142 20.87 15.02 6.11
CA LEU A 142 22.05 14.85 5.24
C LEU A 142 23.26 15.61 5.80
N ASN A 143 23.06 16.81 6.35
CA ASN A 143 24.14 17.59 6.94
C ASN A 143 24.70 16.91 8.20
N GLN A 144 23.85 16.34 9.06
CA GLN A 144 24.27 15.58 10.23
C GLN A 144 25.06 14.32 9.83
N LEU A 145 24.58 13.53 8.88
CA LEU A 145 25.33 12.35 8.43
C LEU A 145 26.67 12.73 7.78
N HIS A 146 26.71 13.83 7.03
CA HIS A 146 27.95 14.31 6.44
C HIS A 146 28.96 14.77 7.52
N GLN A 147 28.50 15.45 8.58
CA GLN A 147 29.34 15.81 9.73
C GLN A 147 29.89 14.58 10.49
N ILE A 148 29.16 13.46 10.46
CA ILE A 148 29.59 12.18 11.04
C ILE A 148 30.58 11.44 10.11
N GLY A 149 30.87 11.99 8.93
CA GLY A 149 31.88 11.48 7.99
C GLY A 149 31.33 10.65 6.83
N PHE A 150 30.01 10.64 6.60
CA PHE A 150 29.44 9.93 5.45
C PHE A 150 29.78 10.63 4.14
N THR A 151 30.22 9.85 3.16
CA THR A 151 30.41 10.30 1.78
C THR A 151 29.07 10.37 1.04
N THR A 152 28.99 11.15 -0.04
CA THR A 152 27.76 11.27 -0.86
C THR A 152 27.25 9.92 -1.37
N GLY A 153 28.16 8.98 -1.70
CA GLY A 153 27.79 7.63 -2.11
C GLY A 153 27.19 6.80 -0.97
N GLN A 154 27.71 6.96 0.25
CA GLN A 154 27.17 6.29 1.44
C GLN A 154 25.80 6.85 1.84
N LEU A 155 25.58 8.17 1.69
CA LEU A 155 24.28 8.80 1.88
C LEU A 155 23.23 8.27 0.90
N MET A 156 23.61 8.06 -0.36
CA MET A 156 22.73 7.49 -1.36
C MET A 156 22.36 6.03 -1.04
N LEU A 157 23.34 5.24 -0.59
CA LEU A 157 23.13 3.84 -0.22
C LEU A 157 22.26 3.70 1.04
N GLU A 158 22.42 4.63 1.99
CA GLU A 158 21.56 4.77 3.17
C GLU A 158 20.09 5.02 2.77
N ARG A 159 19.82 6.02 1.92
CA ARG A 159 18.45 6.32 1.45
C ARG A 159 17.85 5.21 0.60
N LEU A 160 18.67 4.54 -0.21
CA LEU A 160 18.23 3.35 -0.93
C LEU A 160 17.75 2.27 0.04
N SER A 161 18.52 2.01 1.10
CA SER A 161 18.14 1.02 2.11
C SER A 161 16.91 1.44 2.92
N GLU A 162 16.73 2.72 3.23
CA GLU A 162 15.50 3.25 3.86
C GLU A 162 14.28 2.97 2.98
N SER A 163 14.38 3.27 1.68
CA SER A 163 13.30 3.05 0.71
C SER A 163 12.95 1.57 0.57
N ILE A 164 13.95 0.69 0.53
CA ILE A 164 13.75 -0.77 0.47
C ILE A 164 13.01 -1.26 1.72
N ILE A 165 13.43 -0.84 2.92
CA ILE A 165 12.76 -1.23 4.17
C ILE A 165 11.30 -0.77 4.18
N CYS A 166 11.04 0.46 3.72
CA CYS A 166 9.68 1.00 3.60
C CYS A 166 8.83 0.21 2.61
N SER A 167 9.38 -0.11 1.44
CA SER A 167 8.71 -0.87 0.38
C SER A 167 8.36 -2.29 0.83
N VAL A 168 9.31 -2.98 1.48
CA VAL A 168 9.06 -4.32 2.04
C VAL A 168 8.01 -4.26 3.15
N GLY A 169 8.08 -3.26 4.03
CA GLY A 169 7.09 -3.10 5.09
C GLY A 169 5.68 -2.85 4.55
N PHE A 170 5.57 -1.98 3.54
CA PHE A 170 4.32 -1.75 2.82
C PHE A 170 3.79 -3.03 2.18
N TYR A 171 4.65 -3.79 1.49
CA TYR A 171 4.28 -5.05 0.83
C TYR A 171 3.64 -6.04 1.80
N VAL A 172 4.27 -6.27 2.97
CA VAL A 172 3.76 -7.23 3.95
C VAL A 172 2.38 -6.81 4.46
N VAL A 173 2.21 -5.55 4.83
CA VAL A 173 0.92 -5.03 5.33
C VAL A 173 -0.16 -5.12 4.24
N ALA A 174 0.19 -4.80 2.99
CA ALA A 174 -0.72 -4.88 1.86
C ALA A 174 -1.18 -6.32 1.56
N VAL A 175 -0.25 -7.29 1.59
CA VAL A 175 -0.57 -8.71 1.38
C VAL A 175 -1.48 -9.23 2.49
N VAL A 176 -1.20 -8.88 3.76
CA VAL A 176 -2.06 -9.28 4.89
C VAL A 176 -3.47 -8.71 4.72
N GLY A 177 -3.59 -7.43 4.34
CA GLY A 177 -4.88 -6.81 4.04
C GLY A 177 -5.63 -7.53 2.92
N ASN A 178 -4.97 -7.83 1.82
CA ASN A 178 -5.57 -8.55 0.69
C ASN A 178 -6.01 -9.97 1.06
N LEU A 179 -5.18 -10.72 1.76
CA LEU A 179 -5.51 -12.07 2.20
C LEU A 179 -6.71 -12.07 3.14
N SER A 180 -6.84 -11.05 4.00
CA SER A 180 -8.02 -10.92 4.84
C SER A 180 -9.30 -10.67 4.02
N LEU A 181 -9.24 -9.85 2.95
CA LEU A 181 -10.37 -9.67 2.02
C LEU A 181 -10.72 -10.96 1.29
N TYR A 182 -9.72 -11.74 0.85
CA TYR A 182 -9.97 -13.02 0.21
C TYR A 182 -10.61 -14.04 1.15
N GLY A 183 -10.12 -14.12 2.38
CA GLY A 183 -10.71 -14.98 3.40
C GLY A 183 -12.18 -14.61 3.64
N LEU A 184 -12.49 -13.32 3.73
CA LEU A 184 -13.85 -12.83 3.87
C LEU A 184 -14.71 -13.19 2.65
N LEU A 185 -14.22 -12.99 1.44
CA LEU A 185 -14.88 -13.42 0.20
C LEU A 185 -15.16 -14.93 0.20
N ALA A 186 -14.16 -15.74 0.54
CA ALA A 186 -14.28 -17.20 0.57
C ALA A 186 -15.33 -17.64 1.59
N THR A 187 -15.39 -17.02 2.77
CA THR A 187 -16.43 -17.32 3.76
C THR A 187 -17.83 -16.88 3.31
N ALA A 188 -17.95 -15.74 2.63
CA ALA A 188 -19.22 -15.27 2.08
C ALA A 188 -19.74 -16.20 0.97
N CYS A 189 -18.85 -16.58 0.04
CA CYS A 189 -19.16 -17.53 -1.02
C CYS A 189 -19.50 -18.93 -0.48
N ALA A 190 -18.77 -19.43 0.52
CA ALA A 190 -19.06 -20.72 1.15
C ALA A 190 -20.45 -20.74 1.81
N LYS A 191 -20.87 -19.65 2.47
CA LYS A 191 -22.21 -19.52 3.05
C LYS A 191 -23.31 -19.47 1.99
N ALA A 192 -23.02 -18.87 0.83
CA ALA A 192 -23.94 -18.76 -0.30
C ALA A 192 -23.92 -20.00 -1.24
N GLY A 193 -23.07 -21.00 -0.98
CA GLY A 193 -22.90 -22.17 -1.85
C GLY A 193 -22.21 -21.86 -3.19
N LEU A 194 -21.44 -20.77 -3.27
CA LEU A 194 -20.73 -20.30 -4.46
C LEU A 194 -19.24 -20.66 -4.40
N THR A 195 -18.62 -20.87 -5.56
CA THR A 195 -17.17 -21.06 -5.70
C THR A 195 -16.49 -19.75 -6.08
N VAL A 196 -15.38 -19.43 -5.42
CA VAL A 196 -14.58 -18.22 -5.72
C VAL A 196 -13.88 -18.38 -7.08
N ASN A 197 -14.14 -17.46 -8.01
CA ASN A 197 -13.56 -17.47 -9.36
C ASN A 197 -12.44 -16.42 -9.51
N ILE A 198 -11.55 -16.33 -8.53
CA ILE A 198 -10.44 -15.36 -8.53
C ILE A 198 -9.14 -16.10 -8.29
N ASP A 199 -8.15 -15.81 -9.13
CA ASP A 199 -6.80 -16.32 -8.97
C ASP A 199 -6.16 -15.78 -7.68
N PHE A 200 -5.70 -16.71 -6.85
CA PHE A 200 -4.98 -16.40 -5.62
C PHE A 200 -3.69 -15.61 -5.89
N GLY A 201 -3.06 -15.76 -7.07
CA GLY A 201 -1.85 -15.03 -7.44
C GLY A 201 -2.02 -13.50 -7.47
N LEU A 202 -3.22 -13.00 -7.77
CA LEU A 202 -3.53 -11.56 -7.76
C LEU A 202 -3.38 -10.92 -6.38
N MET A 203 -3.54 -11.71 -5.31
CA MET A 203 -3.36 -11.27 -3.92
C MET A 203 -1.94 -10.76 -3.66
N PHE A 204 -0.94 -11.31 -4.38
CA PHE A 204 0.47 -11.03 -4.18
C PHE A 204 1.06 -10.15 -5.28
N LEU A 205 0.62 -10.34 -6.53
CA LEU A 205 1.14 -9.60 -7.68
C LEU A 205 0.88 -8.09 -7.55
N LEU A 206 -0.34 -7.70 -7.19
CA LEU A 206 -0.73 -6.31 -7.15
C LEU A 206 -0.06 -5.54 -6.00
N PRO A 207 0.03 -6.06 -4.76
CA PRO A 207 0.91 -5.50 -3.73
C PRO A 207 2.37 -5.41 -4.15
N CYS A 208 2.88 -6.38 -4.89
CA CYS A 208 4.29 -6.38 -5.32
C CYS A 208 4.56 -5.20 -6.25
N LEU A 209 3.72 -5.01 -7.28
CA LEU A 209 3.83 -3.88 -8.20
C LEU A 209 3.71 -2.53 -7.47
N MET A 210 2.75 -2.41 -6.55
CA MET A 210 2.58 -1.19 -5.76
C MET A 210 3.76 -0.93 -4.82
N ALA A 211 4.31 -1.96 -4.17
CA ALA A 211 5.47 -1.84 -3.32
C ALA A 211 6.71 -1.38 -4.09
N ILE A 212 6.92 -1.91 -5.30
CA ILE A 212 8.00 -1.47 -6.20
C ILE A 212 7.78 0.00 -6.58
N ALA A 213 6.57 0.38 -6.97
CA ALA A 213 6.25 1.77 -7.33
C ALA A 213 6.50 2.73 -6.16
N VAL A 214 6.05 2.38 -4.95
CA VAL A 214 6.30 3.14 -3.72
C VAL A 214 7.80 3.29 -3.46
N GLY A 215 8.56 2.20 -3.56
CA GLY A 215 10.01 2.22 -3.37
C GLY A 215 10.73 3.12 -4.38
N LEU A 216 10.31 3.08 -5.65
CA LEU A 216 10.85 3.96 -6.68
C LEU A 216 10.51 5.43 -6.44
N ILE A 217 9.27 5.74 -6.03
CA ILE A 217 8.86 7.12 -5.72
C ILE A 217 9.65 7.67 -4.55
N LEU A 218 9.76 6.91 -3.45
CA LEU A 218 10.52 7.31 -2.27
C LEU A 218 11.99 7.55 -2.62
N PHE A 219 12.59 6.63 -3.38
CA PHE A 219 13.97 6.74 -3.81
C PHE A 219 14.19 7.94 -4.75
N ALA A 220 13.27 8.21 -5.66
CA ALA A 220 13.34 9.36 -6.57
C ALA A 220 13.28 10.69 -5.79
N ILE A 221 12.41 10.79 -4.79
CA ILE A 221 12.34 11.95 -3.89
C ILE A 221 13.68 12.14 -3.18
N ASP A 222 14.24 11.05 -2.64
CA ASP A 222 15.49 11.11 -1.89
C ASP A 222 16.69 11.44 -2.78
N TRP A 223 16.71 10.90 -4.00
CA TRP A 223 17.71 11.22 -5.03
C TRP A 223 17.72 12.71 -5.37
N ILE A 224 16.54 13.30 -5.65
CA ILE A 224 16.42 14.73 -5.94
C ILE A 224 16.88 15.56 -4.73
N GLY A 225 16.54 15.13 -3.52
CA GLY A 225 16.99 15.76 -2.28
C GLY A 225 18.51 15.80 -2.14
N ILE A 226 19.18 14.66 -2.38
CA ILE A 226 20.65 14.54 -2.32
C ILE A 226 21.32 15.41 -3.39
N GLN A 227 20.80 15.40 -4.63
CA GLN A 227 21.36 16.23 -5.72
C GLN A 227 21.31 17.72 -5.38
N ARG A 228 20.17 18.21 -4.89
CA ARG A 228 20.01 19.61 -4.45
C ARG A 228 20.96 19.96 -3.30
N TRP A 229 21.10 19.07 -2.32
CA TRP A 229 22.01 19.26 -1.20
C TRP A 229 23.48 19.29 -1.66
N ALA A 230 23.88 18.37 -2.54
CA ALA A 230 25.25 18.28 -3.04
C ALA A 230 25.68 19.53 -3.83
N VAL A 231 24.77 20.14 -4.58
CA VAL A 231 25.01 21.41 -5.28
C VAL A 231 25.21 22.57 -4.28
N LEU A 232 24.40 22.63 -3.22
CA LEU A 232 24.50 23.68 -2.19
C LEU A 232 25.79 23.56 -1.36
N PHE A 233 26.26 22.34 -1.11
CA PHE A 233 27.49 22.09 -0.35
C PHE A 233 28.77 22.25 -1.18
N ARG A 234 28.72 21.99 -2.49
CA ARG A 234 29.86 22.22 -3.40
C ARG A 234 30.17 23.71 -3.63
N ASN A 235 29.19 24.59 -3.38
CA ASN A 235 29.32 26.04 -3.51
C ASN A 235 29.66 26.76 -2.19
N ARG A 236 30.04 26.03 -1.13
CA ARG A 236 30.56 26.55 0.14
C ARG A 236 31.98 26.04 0.37
#